data_AF-J3PAM3-F1
#
_entry.id   AF-J3PAM3-F1
#
_cell.length_a   1.000
_cell.length_b   1.000
_cell.length_c   1.000
_cell.angle_alpha   90.00
_cell.angle_beta   90.00
_cell.angle_gamma   90.00
#
_symmetry.space_group_name_H-M   'P 1'
#
loop_
_entity.id
_entity.type
_entity.pdbx_description
1 polymer ?
#
loop_
_entity_poly.entity_id
_entity_poly.type
_entity_poly.pdbx_seq_one_letter_code
_entity_poly.pdbx_strand_id
1 'polypeptide(L)' 'MQFLAALTILAAGVLAVATPDNLQKRANCNEVLPACAEGHIVGQQACPCPGQHNICDLWACANNRPMACGQDGTGCVWVG' A
#
# COMPACT_ATOMS: atom_id res chain seq x y z
N MET A 1 3.05 -62.25 10.23
CA MET A 1 3.28 -60.85 10.64
C MET A 1 3.61 -60.08 9.38
N GLN A 2 2.68 -59.26 8.89
CA GLN A 2 2.87 -58.51 7.64
C GLN A 2 2.49 -57.05 7.93
N PHE A 3 3.53 -56.24 8.11
CA PHE A 3 3.46 -54.80 8.27
C PHE A 3 3.13 -54.19 6.90
N LEU A 4 1.95 -53.57 6.77
CA LEU A 4 1.65 -52.71 5.64
C LEU A 4 1.37 -51.31 6.17
N ALA A 5 2.39 -50.47 6.02
CA ALA A 5 2.35 -49.05 6.21
C ALA A 5 1.36 -48.43 5.21
N ALA A 6 0.41 -47.64 5.70
CA ALA A 6 -0.40 -46.76 4.88
C ALA A 6 -0.28 -45.35 5.47
N LEU A 7 0.81 -44.65 5.13
CA LEU A 7 0.91 -43.21 5.34
C LEU A 7 0.04 -42.53 4.28
N THR A 8 -1.16 -42.11 4.67
CA THR A 8 -2.02 -41.26 3.85
C THR A 8 -1.48 -39.82 3.90
N ILE A 9 -0.83 -39.42 2.81
CA ILE A 9 -0.33 -38.05 2.64
C ILE A 9 -1.53 -37.14 2.38
N LEU A 10 -1.89 -36.32 3.36
CA LEU A 10 -2.85 -35.23 3.20
C LEU A 10 -2.19 -34.10 2.39
N ALA A 11 -2.44 -34.07 1.08
CA ALA A 11 -2.12 -32.92 0.25
C ALA A 11 -3.13 -31.80 0.54
N ALA A 12 -2.82 -30.95 1.53
CA ALA A 12 -3.53 -29.69 1.74
C ALA A 12 -3.02 -28.67 0.70
N GLY A 13 -3.67 -28.64 -0.47
CA GLY A 13 -3.48 -27.58 -1.45
C GLY A 13 -4.09 -26.28 -0.94
N VAL A 14 -3.27 -25.41 -0.33
CA VAL A 14 -3.68 -24.04 -0.03
C VAL A 14 -3.70 -23.26 -1.34
N LEU A 15 -4.90 -23.00 -1.86
CA LEU A 15 -5.11 -21.99 -2.89
C LEU A 15 -4.84 -20.62 -2.26
N ALA A 16 -3.62 -20.11 -2.42
CA ALA A 16 -3.34 -18.70 -2.20
C ALA A 16 -4.08 -17.92 -3.30
N VAL A 17 -5.32 -17.53 -3.01
CA VAL A 17 -6.01 -16.49 -3.78
C VAL A 17 -5.23 -15.21 -3.54
N ALA A 18 -4.41 -14.83 -4.52
CA ALA A 18 -3.92 -13.46 -4.60
C ALA A 18 -5.15 -12.58 -4.77
N THR A 19 -5.58 -11.95 -3.67
CA THR A 19 -6.56 -10.89 -3.72
C THR A 19 -6.02 -9.80 -4.65
N PRO A 20 -6.85 -9.20 -5.51
CA PRO A 20 -6.44 -8.06 -6.32
C PRO A 20 -6.35 -6.80 -5.45
N ASP A 21 -5.57 -6.85 -4.36
CA ASP A 21 -5.20 -5.66 -3.58
C ASP A 21 -4.10 -4.84 -4.28
N ASN A 22 -3.69 -5.26 -5.49
CA ASN A 22 -2.62 -4.67 -6.27
C ASN A 22 -3.09 -3.71 -7.38
N LEU A 23 -4.30 -3.14 -7.28
CA LEU A 23 -4.50 -1.80 -7.82
C LEU A 23 -3.79 -0.81 -6.88
N GLN A 24 -2.47 -0.92 -6.81
CA GLN A 24 -1.63 0.02 -6.10
C GLN A 24 -1.93 1.38 -6.70
N LYS A 25 -2.50 2.26 -5.87
CA LYS A 25 -2.77 3.65 -6.21
C LYS A 25 -1.51 4.20 -6.86
N ARG A 26 -1.56 4.51 -8.16
CA ARG A 26 -0.36 4.89 -8.91
C ARG A 26 0.19 6.15 -8.27
N ALA A 27 1.43 6.06 -7.79
CA ALA A 27 2.14 7.18 -7.19
C ALA A 27 3.44 7.40 -7.95
N ASN A 28 3.75 8.65 -8.25
CA ASN A 28 5.04 8.99 -8.86
C ASN A 28 6.10 9.18 -7.76
N CYS A 29 6.75 8.09 -7.36
CA CYS A 29 7.76 8.12 -6.29
C CYS A 29 9.08 8.81 -6.67
N ASN A 30 9.25 9.20 -7.94
CA ASN A 30 10.43 9.94 -8.40
C ASN A 30 10.31 11.45 -8.19
N GLU A 31 9.14 11.92 -7.76
CA GLU A 31 8.83 13.34 -7.59
C GLU A 31 8.26 13.57 -6.19
N VAL A 32 9.12 14.01 -5.28
CA VAL A 32 8.74 14.37 -3.91
C VAL A 32 8.43 15.86 -3.87
N LEU A 33 7.22 16.18 -3.43
CA LEU A 33 6.66 17.53 -3.45
C LEU A 33 6.29 17.98 -2.03
N PRO A 34 6.20 19.30 -1.78
CA PRO A 34 5.49 19.80 -0.61
C PRO A 34 4.00 19.43 -0.69
N ALA A 35 3.29 19.53 0.44
CA ALA A 35 1.83 19.43 0.44
C ALA A 35 1.23 20.51 -0.48
N CYS A 36 0.15 20.16 -1.17
CA CYS A 36 -0.55 21.09 -2.05
C CYS A 36 -1.10 22.29 -1.27
N ALA A 37 -1.02 23.48 -1.88
CA ALA A 37 -1.61 24.69 -1.31
C ALA A 37 -3.13 24.54 -1.17
N GLU A 38 -3.68 25.08 -0.07
CA GLU A 38 -5.12 25.04 0.25
C GLU A 38 -5.71 23.63 0.35
N GLY A 39 -4.87 22.60 0.46
CA GLY A 39 -5.30 21.23 0.72
C GLY A 39 -5.63 20.99 2.19
N HIS A 40 -6.30 19.87 2.45
CA HIS A 40 -6.54 19.39 3.82
C HIS A 40 -6.47 17.87 3.89
N ILE A 41 -6.19 17.36 5.09
CA ILE A 41 -6.13 15.92 5.35
C ILE A 41 -7.56 15.37 5.37
N VAL A 42 -7.80 14.32 4.59
CA VAL A 42 -9.07 13.59 4.51
C VAL A 42 -8.99 12.16 5.05
N GLY A 43 -7.81 11.71 5.44
CA GLY A 43 -7.60 10.40 6.03
C GLY A 43 -6.13 10.04 6.12
N GLN A 44 -5.84 8.78 6.42
CA GLN A 44 -4.49 8.24 6.48
C GLN A 44 -4.44 6.91 5.74
N GLN A 45 -3.29 6.60 5.14
CA GLN A 45 -3.07 5.36 4.38
C GLN A 45 -1.61 4.89 4.52
N ALA A 46 -1.35 3.64 4.13
CA ALA A 46 0.01 3.18 3.92
C ALA A 46 0.70 4.07 2.88
N CYS A 47 1.97 4.40 3.13
CA CYS A 47 2.74 5.22 2.21
C CYS A 47 3.01 4.46 0.91
N PRO A 48 2.69 5.04 -0.26
CA PRO A 48 2.88 4.38 -1.55
C PRO A 48 4.33 4.33 -2.00
N CYS A 49 5.20 5.20 -1.47
CA CYS A 49 6.57 5.36 -1.94
C CYS A 49 7.62 5.01 -0.88
N PRO A 50 8.71 4.33 -1.25
CA PRO A 50 9.86 4.15 -0.38
C PRO A 50 10.43 5.49 0.08
N GLY A 51 10.80 5.58 1.36
CA GLY A 51 11.38 6.80 1.94
C GLY A 51 10.36 7.73 2.61
N GLN A 52 9.06 7.55 2.35
CA GLN A 52 8.03 8.16 3.20
C GLN A 52 7.96 7.41 4.53
N HIS A 53 8.04 8.14 5.64
CA HIS A 53 8.09 7.55 6.97
C HIS A 53 6.71 7.54 7.63
N ASN A 54 6.50 6.53 8.49
CA ASN A 54 5.24 6.29 9.21
C ASN A 54 4.02 6.12 8.28
N ILE A 55 2.82 6.35 8.82
CA ILE A 55 1.59 6.37 8.04
C ILE A 55 1.51 7.68 7.24
N CYS A 56 1.07 7.61 5.99
CA CYS A 56 0.94 8.79 5.16
C CYS A 56 -0.43 9.45 5.35
N ASP A 57 -0.45 10.77 5.51
CA ASP A 57 -1.68 11.54 5.46
C ASP A 57 -2.17 11.63 4.01
N LEU A 58 -3.44 11.32 3.79
CA LEU A 58 -4.11 11.51 2.52
C LEU A 58 -4.66 12.93 2.46
N TRP A 59 -4.13 13.73 1.53
CA TRP A 59 -4.53 15.11 1.30
C TRP A 59 -5.49 15.21 0.14
N ALA A 60 -6.62 15.91 0.35
CA ALA A 60 -7.46 16.41 -0.73
C ALA A 60 -6.98 17.80 -1.13
N CYS A 61 -6.70 17.98 -2.42
CA CYS A 61 -6.22 19.23 -3.00
C CYS A 61 -7.28 19.86 -3.89
N ALA A 62 -7.27 21.18 -4.03
CA ALA A 62 -8.24 21.94 -4.83
C ALA A 62 -8.26 21.56 -6.33
N ASN A 63 -7.17 21.01 -6.85
CA ASN A 63 -7.08 20.51 -8.23
C ASN A 63 -7.71 19.12 -8.44
N ASN A 64 -8.45 18.59 -7.45
CA ASN A 64 -9.03 17.24 -7.43
C ASN A 64 -8.01 16.10 -7.59
N ARG A 65 -6.71 16.36 -7.39
CA ARG A 65 -5.67 15.32 -7.37
C ARG A 65 -5.27 15.08 -5.92
N PRO A 66 -5.47 13.90 -5.35
CA PRO A 66 -5.05 13.66 -3.98
C PRO A 66 -3.53 13.49 -3.87
N MET A 67 -2.98 13.77 -2.69
CA MET A 67 -1.58 13.48 -2.37
C MET A 67 -1.49 12.54 -1.16
N ALA A 68 -0.46 11.70 -1.13
CA ALA A 68 -0.04 11.01 0.08
C ALA A 68 1.23 11.67 0.61
N CYS A 69 1.15 12.22 1.82
CA CYS A 69 2.23 12.92 2.48
C CYS A 69 2.79 12.07 3.61
N GLY A 70 4.07 11.71 3.53
CA GLY A 70 4.76 11.05 4.63
C GLY A 70 4.94 11.99 5.81
N GLN A 71 4.93 11.44 7.02
CA GLN A 71 5.17 12.21 8.23
C GLN A 71 6.67 12.55 8.35
N ASP A 72 7.02 13.30 9.40
CA ASP A 72 8.40 13.69 9.73
C ASP A 72 9.12 14.45 8.60
N GLY A 73 8.36 15.17 7.76
CA GLY A 73 8.91 15.98 6.68
C GLY A 73 9.43 15.17 5.50
N THR A 74 9.04 13.89 5.36
CA THR A 74 9.49 13.04 4.24
C THR A 74 8.87 13.37 2.88
N GLY A 75 7.91 14.31 2.85
CA GLY A 75 7.34 14.88 1.62
C GLY A 75 6.17 14.10 1.05
N CYS A 76 5.57 14.65 -0.01
CA CYS A 76 4.31 14.20 -0.59
C CYS A 76 4.45 13.71 -2.02
N VAL A 77 3.57 12.81 -2.43
CA VAL A 77 3.46 12.32 -3.80
C VAL A 77 2.02 12.37 -4.25
N TRP A 78 1.77 12.69 -5.53
CA TRP A 78 0.44 12.58 -6.10
C TRP A 78 0.00 11.12 -6.12
N VAL A 79 -1.25 10.86 -5.72
CA VAL A 79 -1.84 9.51 -5.71
C VAL A 79 -3.13 9.51 -6.52
N GLY A 80 -3.25 8.63 -7.51
CA GLY A 80 -4.42 8.56 -8.39
C GLY A 80 -4.21 7.64 -9.57
#